data_AF-A0A538K8M1-F1
#
_entry.id   AF-A0A538K8M1-F1
#
_cell.length_a   1.000
_cell.length_b   1.000
_cell.length_c   1.000
_cell.angle_alpha   90.00
_cell.angle_beta   90.00
_cell.angle_gamma   90.00
#
_symmetry.space_group_name_H-M   'P 1'
#
loop_
_entity.id
_entity.type
_entity.pdbx_description
1 polymer ?
#
loop_
_entity_poly.entity_id
_entity_poly.type
_entity_poly.pdbx_seq_one_letter_code
_entity_poly.pdbx_strand_id
1 'polypeptide(L)'
;SAASVLAKVTRDRIMVDLHAVMPWYGFGEHKGYCTPEHNASLLAHGPCAEHRFSYVNVVLAARACGLTVPPRRRTSLLPAGSGPEWRIADYAAARAGGVSTR
;
A
#
# COMPACT_ATOMS: atom_id res chain seq x y z
N SER A 1 8.55 27.19 -5.42
CA SER A 1 7.72 26.76 -6.58
C SER A 1 6.29 26.58 -6.14
N ALA A 2 5.29 27.05 -6.88
CA ALA A 2 3.86 26.90 -6.49
C ALA A 2 3.35 25.44 -6.63
N ALA A 3 3.84 24.70 -7.63
CA ALA A 3 3.40 23.32 -7.89
C ALA A 3 3.73 22.34 -6.74
N SER A 4 4.90 22.46 -6.10
CA SER A 4 5.28 21.59 -4.99
C SER A 4 4.43 21.83 -3.74
N VAL A 5 4.01 23.08 -3.49
CA VAL A 5 3.10 23.44 -2.40
C VAL A 5 1.73 22.82 -2.64
N LEU A 6 1.17 22.98 -3.85
CA LEU A 6 -0.11 22.37 -4.21
C LEU A 6 -0.08 20.84 -4.09
N ALA A 7 0.99 20.21 -4.57
CA ALA A 7 1.15 18.76 -4.47
C ALA A 7 1.16 18.26 -3.02
N LYS A 8 1.90 18.94 -2.13
CA LYS A 8 1.97 18.57 -0.70
C LYS A 8 0.62 18.73 -0.01
N VAL A 9 -0.03 19.89 -0.18
CA VAL A 9 -1.31 20.19 0.45
C VAL A 9 -2.39 19.20 0.01
N THR A 10 -2.45 18.89 -1.29
CA THR A 10 -3.38 17.89 -1.82
C THR A 10 -3.10 16.50 -1.25
N ARG A 11 -1.83 16.06 -1.23
CA ARG A 11 -1.46 14.76 -0.66
C ARG A 11 -1.86 14.66 0.82
N ASP A 12 -1.63 15.71 1.60
CA ASP A 12 -1.93 15.68 3.04
C ASP A 12 -3.42 15.54 3.33
N ARG A 13 -4.28 16.18 2.52
CA ARG A 13 -5.73 16.03 2.62
C ARG A 13 -6.18 14.61 2.33
N ILE A 14 -5.68 14.02 1.23
CA ILE A 14 -5.97 12.62 0.89
C ILE A 14 -5.61 11.68 2.04
N MET A 15 -4.49 11.91 2.74
CA MET A 15 -4.10 11.08 3.88
C MET A 15 -5.01 11.27 5.12
N VAL A 16 -5.58 12.47 5.32
CA VAL A 16 -6.60 12.71 6.36
C VAL A 16 -7.90 11.99 5.99
N ASP A 17 -8.32 12.07 4.73
CA ASP A 17 -9.53 11.39 4.25
C ASP A 17 -9.39 9.86 4.38
N LEU A 18 -8.22 9.32 4.04
CA LEU A 18 -7.90 7.90 4.26
C LEU A 18 -7.94 7.51 5.74
N HIS A 19 -7.52 8.40 6.64
CA HIS A 19 -7.58 8.14 8.08
C HIS A 19 -9.01 8.11 8.61
N ALA A 20 -9.92 8.91 8.05
CA ALA A 20 -11.33 8.84 8.40
C ALA A 20 -11.94 7.46 8.06
N VAL A 21 -11.47 6.82 6.99
CA VAL A 21 -11.95 5.48 6.55
C VAL A 21 -11.19 4.33 7.22
N MET A 22 -9.87 4.48 7.43
CA MET A 22 -8.99 3.47 8.02
C MET A 22 -8.17 4.06 9.17
N PRO A 23 -8.81 4.39 10.31
CA PRO A 23 -8.16 5.11 11.41
C PRO A 23 -6.98 4.33 12.02
N TRP A 24 -7.05 2.99 12.01
CA TRP A 24 -6.04 2.11 12.58
C TRP A 24 -4.65 2.19 11.92
N TYR A 25 -4.54 2.78 10.72
CA TYR A 25 -3.25 3.00 10.06
C TYR A 25 -2.60 4.35 10.36
N GLY A 26 -3.25 5.27 11.09
CA GLY A 26 -2.63 6.55 11.47
C GLY A 26 -2.29 7.51 10.32
N PHE A 27 -2.86 7.32 9.11
CA PHE A 27 -2.49 8.13 7.93
C PHE A 27 -2.64 9.64 8.13
N GLY A 28 -3.56 10.09 8.98
CA GLY A 28 -3.77 11.49 9.30
C GLY A 28 -2.57 12.13 10.00
N GLU A 29 -1.77 11.34 10.69
CA GLU A 29 -0.61 11.79 11.47
C GLU A 29 0.66 11.72 10.62
N HIS A 30 1.05 10.52 10.20
CA HIS A 30 2.33 10.29 9.53
C HIS A 30 2.24 10.25 8.00
N LYS A 31 1.07 10.49 7.40
CA LYS A 31 0.89 10.65 5.93
C LYS A 31 1.41 9.47 5.08
N GLY A 32 1.46 8.28 5.68
CA GLY A 32 2.03 7.05 5.09
C GLY A 32 3.56 7.02 4.99
N TYR A 33 4.27 7.90 5.70
CA TYR A 33 5.72 7.76 5.89
C TYR A 33 6.03 6.59 6.82
N CYS A 34 7.22 6.00 6.65
CA CYS A 34 7.70 4.88 7.45
C CYS A 34 8.12 5.36 8.85
N THR A 35 7.15 5.47 9.76
CA THR A 35 7.39 5.77 11.18
C THR A 35 7.23 4.50 12.03
N PRO A 36 7.72 4.48 13.28
CA PRO A 36 7.48 3.37 14.20
C PRO A 36 5.99 3.04 14.35
N GLU A 37 5.15 4.07 14.41
CA GLU A 37 3.68 3.94 14.53
C GLU A 37 3.11 3.29 13.27
N HIS A 38 3.53 3.73 12.09
CA HIS A 38 3.05 3.13 10.84
C HIS A 38 3.47 1.66 10.70
N ASN A 39 4.71 1.33 11.10
CA ASN A 39 5.17 -0.05 11.11
C ASN A 39 4.41 -0.91 12.13
N ALA A 40 4.07 -0.37 13.30
CA ALA A 40 3.24 -1.04 14.28
C ALA A 40 1.84 -1.34 13.72
N SER A 41 1.19 -0.37 13.08
CA SER A 41 -0.10 -0.57 12.40
C SER A 41 -0.02 -1.61 11.28
N LEU A 42 1.06 -1.62 10.50
CA LEU A 42 1.29 -2.61 9.45
C LEU A 42 1.42 -4.03 10.01
N LEU A 43 2.11 -4.20 11.15
CA LEU A 43 2.24 -5.50 11.81
C LEU A 43 0.94 -5.96 12.46
N ALA A 44 0.17 -5.02 13.02
CA ALA A 44 -1.09 -5.32 13.69
C ALA A 44 -2.23 -5.65 12.71
N HIS A 45 -2.31 -4.97 11.57
CA HIS A 45 -3.46 -5.03 10.66
C HIS A 45 -3.12 -5.59 9.27
N GLY A 46 -1.85 -5.86 8.99
CA GLY A 46 -1.36 -6.11 7.63
C GLY A 46 -1.45 -4.86 6.75
N PRO A 47 -0.81 -4.84 5.57
CA PRO A 47 -0.97 -3.75 4.60
C PRO A 47 -2.31 -3.81 3.85
N CYS A 48 -2.97 -2.66 3.71
CA CYS A 48 -4.12 -2.46 2.82
C CYS A 48 -3.73 -2.07 1.38
N ALA A 49 -4.73 -1.90 0.51
CA ALA A 49 -4.57 -1.57 -0.91
C ALA A 49 -3.80 -0.27 -1.20
N GLU A 50 -3.81 0.71 -0.29
CA GLU A 50 -3.07 1.98 -0.46
C GLU A 50 -1.56 1.82 -0.18
N HIS A 51 -1.14 0.70 0.42
CA HIS A 51 0.26 0.43 0.67
C HIS A 51 0.97 -0.02 -0.61
N ARG A 52 2.19 0.48 -0.78
CA ARG A 52 3.02 0.14 -1.94
C ARG A 52 3.80 -1.12 -1.65
N PHE A 53 3.35 -2.26 -2.20
CA PHE A 53 4.03 -3.55 -2.09
C PHE A 53 5.41 -3.64 -2.78
N SER A 54 5.88 -2.55 -3.40
CA SER A 54 7.28 -2.43 -3.77
C SER A 54 8.18 -2.09 -2.57
N TYR A 55 7.64 -1.58 -1.46
CA TYR A 55 8.43 -1.16 -0.30
C TYR A 55 8.71 -2.35 0.61
N VAL A 56 9.95 -2.43 1.11
CA VAL A 56 10.41 -3.61 1.87
C VAL A 56 9.61 -3.80 3.16
N ASN A 57 9.35 -2.74 3.92
CA ASN A 57 8.56 -2.82 5.15
C ASN A 57 7.14 -3.34 4.91
N VAL A 58 6.50 -2.91 3.81
CA VAL A 58 5.16 -3.37 3.41
C VAL A 58 5.17 -4.85 3.04
N VAL A 59 6.16 -5.29 2.24
CA VAL A 59 6.29 -6.72 1.86
C VAL A 59 6.55 -7.60 3.07
N LEU A 60 7.40 -7.17 3.99
CA LEU A 60 7.69 -7.91 5.22
C LEU A 60 6.45 -8.02 6.10
N ALA A 61 5.70 -6.93 6.29
CA ALA A 61 4.44 -6.94 7.03
C ALA A 61 3.40 -7.86 6.38
N ALA A 62 3.22 -7.77 5.05
CA ALA A 62 2.32 -8.67 4.31
C ALA A 62 2.67 -10.14 4.52
N ARG A 63 3.97 -10.49 4.42
CA ARG A 63 4.44 -11.86 4.64
C ARG A 63 4.22 -12.31 6.08
N ALA A 64 4.46 -11.45 7.06
CA ALA A 64 4.22 -11.76 8.47
C ALA A 64 2.73 -12.03 8.75
N CYS A 65 1.84 -11.32 8.05
CA CYS A 65 0.38 -11.52 8.15
C CYS A 65 -0.15 -12.64 7.23
N GLY A 66 0.72 -13.39 6.52
CA GLY A 66 0.31 -14.46 5.62
C GLY A 66 -0.36 -14.00 4.32
N LEU A 67 -0.26 -12.71 3.96
CA LEU A 67 -0.81 -12.17 2.73
C LEU A 67 0.07 -12.51 1.53
N THR A 68 -0.55 -12.88 0.42
CA THR A 68 0.15 -13.06 -0.86
C THR A 68 0.63 -11.71 -1.39
N VAL A 69 1.94 -11.55 -1.52
CA VAL A 69 2.56 -10.34 -2.06
C VAL A 69 2.67 -10.47 -3.59
N PRO A 70 2.20 -9.48 -4.37
CA PRO A 70 2.38 -9.51 -5.81
C PRO A 70 3.88 -9.51 -6.15
N PRO A 71 4.32 -10.27 -7.17
CA PRO A 71 5.73 -10.27 -7.55
C PRO A 71 6.14 -8.84 -7.90
N ARG A 72 7.33 -8.42 -7.44
CA ARG A 72 7.91 -7.16 -7.92
C ARG A 72 7.97 -7.24 -9.44
N ARG A 73 7.30 -6.32 -10.14
CA ARG A 73 7.54 -6.14 -11.57
C ARG A 73 9.02 -5.85 -11.73
N ARG A 74 9.80 -6.85 -12.18
CA ARG A 74 11.07 -6.56 -12.85
C ARG A 74 10.69 -5.71 -14.03
N THR A 75 11.32 -4.55 -14.19
CA THR A 75 11.36 -3.90 -15.51
C THR A 75 11.94 -4.95 -16.43
N SER A 76 11.06 -5.55 -17.23
CA SER A 76 11.43 -6.51 -18.23
C SER A 76 12.32 -5.77 -19.22
N LEU A 77 13.61 -6.10 -19.26
CA LEU A 77 14.43 -5.82 -20.45
C LEU A 77 14.02 -6.71 -21.63
N LEU A 78 13.05 -7.62 -21.43
CA LEU A 78 12.47 -8.43 -22.50
C LEU A 78 11.54 -7.56 -23.37
N PRO A 79 11.50 -7.81 -24.69
CA PRO A 79 10.64 -7.08 -25.61
C PRO A 79 9.16 -7.16 -25.20
N ALA A 80 8.44 -6.06 -25.46
CA ALA A 80 7.03 -5.91 -25.18
C ALA A 80 6.24 -7.13 -25.70
N GLY A 81 5.60 -7.88 -24.79
CA GLY A 81 4.77 -9.06 -25.12
C GLY A 81 5.17 -10.37 -24.45
N SER A 82 6.24 -10.41 -23.65
CA SER A 82 6.79 -11.66 -23.06
C SER A 82 6.59 -11.81 -21.54
N GLY A 83 5.80 -10.93 -20.91
CA GLY A 83 5.47 -11.03 -19.49
C GLY A 83 4.21 -11.87 -19.25
N PRO A 84 4.09 -12.60 -18.13
CA PRO A 84 2.85 -13.27 -17.78
C PRO A 84 1.70 -12.25 -17.68
N GLU A 85 0.59 -12.53 -18.35
CA GLU A 85 -0.68 -11.81 -18.20
C GLU A 85 -1.13 -11.95 -16.74
N TRP A 86 -0.81 -10.94 -15.93
CA TRP A 86 -1.47 -10.76 -14.65
C TRP A 86 -2.96 -10.55 -14.96
N ARG A 87 -3.86 -11.39 -14.43
CA ARG A 87 -5.29 -11.13 -14.55
C ARG A 87 -5.66 -10.05 -13.55
N ILE A 88 -6.45 -9.07 -14.00
CA ILE A 88 -7.02 -8.00 -13.17
C ILE A 88 -7.73 -8.57 -11.92
N ALA A 89 -8.24 -9.82 -11.98
CA ALA A 89 -8.83 -10.54 -10.86
C ALA A 89 -7.89 -10.73 -9.66
N ASP A 90 -6.58 -10.93 -9.88
CA ASP A 90 -5.61 -11.12 -8.79
C ASP A 90 -5.35 -9.81 -8.02
N TYR A 91 -5.51 -8.67 -8.70
CA TYR A 91 -5.42 -7.34 -8.09
C TYR A 91 -6.69 -7.00 -7.29
N ALA A 92 -7.85 -7.46 -7.75
CA ALA A 92 -9.11 -7.28 -7.06
C ALA A 92 -9.17 -8.04 -5.73
N ALA A 93 -8.57 -9.23 -5.62
CA ALA A 93 -8.50 -9.98 -4.36
C ALA A 93 -7.67 -9.24 -3.28
N ALA A 94 -6.55 -8.60 -3.67
CA ALA A 94 -5.77 -7.74 -2.77
C ALA A 94 -6.52 -6.44 -2.37
N ARG A 95 -7.48 -6.01 -3.19
CA ARG A 95 -8.34 -4.83 -2.94
C ARG A 95 -9.62 -5.18 -2.15
N ALA A 96 -10.10 -6.42 -2.27
CA ALA A 96 -11.33 -6.94 -1.68
C ALA A 96 -11.09 -7.72 -0.37
N GLY A 97 -9.83 -7.89 0.03
CA GLY A 97 -9.43 -8.41 1.34
C GLY A 97 -9.79 -7.43 2.46
N GLY A 98 -11.09 -7.17 2.63
CA GLY A 98 -11.65 -6.71 3.89
C GLY A 98 -11.24 -7.69 4.98
N VAL A 99 -10.84 -7.11 6.11
CA VAL A 99 -10.52 -7.82 7.36
C VAL A 99 -11.56 -8.91 7.59
N SER A 100 -11.15 -10.17 7.41
CA SER A 100 -11.89 -11.30 7.93
C SER A 100 -11.78 -11.21 9.46
N THR A 101 -12.82 -10.68 10.11
CA THR A 101 -12.99 -10.83 11.55
C THR A 101 -13.22 -12.31 11.86
N ARG A 102 -12.16 -13.00 12.28
CA ARG A 102 -12.24 -14.23 13.05
C ARG A 102 -11.22 -14.18 14.17
#